data_AF-A0A930SRN4-F1
#
_entry.id   AF-A0A930SRN4-F1
#
_cell.length_a   1.000
_cell.length_b   1.000
_cell.length_c   1.000
_cell.angle_alpha   90.00
_cell.angle_beta   90.00
_cell.angle_gamma   90.00
#
_symmetry.space_group_name_H-M   'P 1'
#
loop_
_entity.id
_entity.type
_entity.pdbx_description
1 polymer ?
#
loop_
_entity_poly.entity_id
_entity_poly.type
_entity_poly.pdbx_seq_one_letter_code
_entity_poly.pdbx_strand_id
1 'polypeptide(L)'
;MFDKFLARVGIGNARVETRLNEAKVQRGNFLNGDIRLRGGNVDQEVRCIYLDLLSSYREEDHTGRLQQRQFSLHRMNIDENFSLAAGEEIVFDFELEVPWISPVSFGPFDVRLRTGLDIEKALDPKNSDVIEVLPDPATEQVMLAFEDLGFQHQPDSGQSVAMPNDVGVPYVQIFLMDGLLRGYPVSLDIVVMAHEAAADFQVELPGAGRMLRFSVPQETPFAAADLQNLLEEQLG
;
A
#
# COMPACT_ATOMS: atom_id res chain seq x y z
N MET A 1 -39.52 -12.82 -12.12
CA MET A 1 -39.34 -11.38 -12.43
C MET A 1 -38.97 -10.58 -11.18
N PHE A 2 -39.68 -10.76 -10.05
CA PHE A 2 -39.36 -10.08 -8.79
C PHE A 2 -37.92 -10.34 -8.30
N ASP A 3 -37.44 -11.59 -8.33
CA ASP A 3 -36.09 -11.90 -7.86
C ASP A 3 -34.98 -11.27 -8.73
N LYS A 4 -35.19 -11.15 -10.04
CA LYS A 4 -34.28 -10.41 -10.93
C LYS A 4 -34.24 -8.91 -10.62
N PHE A 5 -35.36 -8.33 -10.21
CA PHE A 5 -35.41 -6.93 -9.79
C PHE A 5 -34.70 -6.71 -8.46
N LEU A 6 -34.91 -7.61 -7.50
CA LEU A 6 -34.27 -7.59 -6.18
C LEU A 6 -32.75 -7.80 -6.27
N ALA A 7 -32.28 -8.71 -7.13
CA ALA A 7 -30.86 -8.95 -7.35
C ALA A 7 -30.14 -7.69 -7.89
N ARG A 8 -30.76 -6.93 -8.79
CA ARG A 8 -30.19 -5.68 -9.34
C ARG A 8 -30.00 -4.57 -8.30
N VAL A 9 -30.76 -4.61 -7.21
CA VAL A 9 -30.61 -3.69 -6.06
C VAL A 9 -29.81 -4.29 -4.90
N GLY A 10 -29.18 -5.47 -5.10
CA GLY A 10 -28.27 -6.11 -4.15
C GLY A 10 -28.89 -7.19 -3.25
N ILE A 11 -30.20 -7.45 -3.33
CA ILE A 11 -30.88 -8.46 -2.50
C ILE A 11 -30.81 -9.82 -3.18
N GLY A 12 -30.17 -10.81 -2.53
CA GLY A 12 -29.97 -12.15 -3.11
C GLY A 12 -29.02 -12.17 -4.30
N ASN A 13 -28.10 -11.20 -4.37
CA ASN A 13 -27.10 -11.08 -5.42
C ASN A 13 -25.96 -12.11 -5.25
N ALA A 14 -25.12 -12.26 -6.27
CA ALA A 14 -23.88 -13.03 -6.12
C ALA A 14 -23.01 -12.45 -5.00
N ARG A 15 -22.14 -13.28 -4.45
CA ARG A 15 -21.16 -12.90 -3.43
C ARG A 15 -19.75 -13.22 -3.92
N VAL A 16 -18.82 -12.42 -3.42
CA VAL A 16 -17.39 -12.59 -3.65
C VAL A 16 -16.67 -12.51 -2.31
N GLU A 17 -15.77 -13.44 -2.08
CA GLU A 17 -14.90 -13.51 -0.90
C GLU A 17 -13.47 -13.77 -1.39
N THR A 18 -12.51 -13.05 -0.83
CA THR A 18 -11.08 -13.30 -1.06
C THR A 18 -10.53 -14.05 0.14
N ARG A 19 -9.73 -15.07 -0.12
CA ARG A 19 -8.96 -15.77 0.92
C ARG A 19 -7.49 -15.66 0.59
N LEU A 20 -6.79 -14.90 1.41
CA LEU A 20 -5.35 -14.75 1.34
C LEU A 20 -4.69 -15.92 2.06
N ASN A 21 -3.60 -16.44 1.50
CA ASN A 21 -2.73 -17.39 2.20
C ASN A 21 -2.09 -16.72 3.43
N GLU A 22 -1.66 -15.47 3.24
CA GLU A 22 -1.17 -14.59 4.29
C GLU A 22 -1.59 -13.15 3.96
N ALA A 23 -2.13 -12.42 4.94
CA ALA A 23 -2.52 -11.00 4.78
C ALA A 23 -1.34 -10.04 5.01
N LYS A 24 -0.13 -10.52 4.78
CA LYS A 24 1.14 -9.82 4.99
C LYS A 24 2.09 -10.18 3.86
N VAL A 25 2.82 -9.18 3.36
CA VAL A 25 3.66 -9.32 2.17
C VAL A 25 4.75 -8.26 2.17
N GLN A 26 5.96 -8.61 1.76
CA GLN A 26 7.01 -7.62 1.53
C GLN A 26 6.77 -6.93 0.19
N ARG A 27 6.93 -5.60 0.13
CA ARG A 27 6.83 -4.88 -1.15
C ARG A 27 7.81 -5.46 -2.19
N GLY A 28 7.39 -5.53 -3.44
CA GLY A 28 8.11 -6.22 -4.51
C GLY A 28 7.80 -7.73 -4.62
N ASN A 29 7.17 -8.34 -3.61
CA ASN A 29 6.74 -9.74 -3.66
C ASN A 29 5.26 -9.88 -4.08
N PHE A 30 4.72 -11.10 -3.99
CA PHE A 30 3.39 -11.44 -4.46
C PHE A 30 2.42 -11.80 -3.33
N LEU A 31 1.20 -11.29 -3.40
CA LEU A 31 0.05 -11.78 -2.64
C LEU A 31 -0.54 -12.99 -3.36
N ASN A 32 -0.85 -14.02 -2.59
CA ASN A 32 -1.39 -15.28 -3.09
C ASN A 32 -2.66 -15.66 -2.35
N GLY A 33 -3.60 -16.27 -3.07
CA GLY A 33 -4.85 -16.71 -2.48
C GLY A 33 -5.85 -17.24 -3.49
N ASP A 34 -7.09 -17.35 -3.02
CA ASP A 34 -8.22 -17.77 -3.84
C ASP A 34 -9.39 -16.78 -3.72
N ILE A 35 -10.13 -16.60 -4.81
CA ILE A 35 -11.40 -15.86 -4.87
C ILE A 35 -12.52 -16.87 -4.97
N ARG A 36 -13.48 -16.78 -4.05
CA ARG A 36 -14.67 -17.64 -4.04
C ARG A 36 -15.88 -16.84 -4.43
N LEU A 37 -16.54 -17.30 -5.48
CA LEU A 37 -17.80 -16.76 -5.95
C LEU A 37 -18.93 -17.65 -5.48
N ARG A 38 -20.05 -17.03 -5.12
CA ARG A 38 -21.30 -17.75 -4.91
C ARG A 38 -22.43 -17.04 -5.64
N GLY A 39 -23.07 -17.75 -6.57
CA GLY A 39 -24.23 -17.28 -7.31
C GLY A 39 -25.39 -16.90 -6.40
N GLY A 40 -26.15 -15.91 -6.83
CA GLY A 40 -27.32 -15.41 -6.10
C GLY A 40 -28.55 -16.29 -6.28
N ASN A 41 -29.72 -15.67 -6.16
CA ASN A 41 -31.02 -16.34 -6.35
C ASN A 41 -31.39 -16.54 -7.83
N VAL A 42 -30.66 -15.90 -8.75
CA VAL A 42 -30.84 -15.97 -10.20
C VAL A 42 -29.47 -15.98 -10.88
N ASP A 43 -29.42 -16.53 -12.08
CA ASP A 43 -28.24 -16.50 -12.94
C ASP A 43 -27.85 -15.04 -13.26
N GLN A 44 -26.55 -14.78 -13.27
CA GLN A 44 -25.96 -13.45 -13.43
C GLN A 44 -24.84 -13.49 -14.47
N GLU A 45 -24.85 -12.52 -15.38
CA GLU A 45 -23.76 -12.31 -16.34
C GLU A 45 -22.69 -11.43 -15.69
N VAL A 46 -21.51 -12.02 -15.47
CA VAL A 46 -20.34 -11.36 -14.89
C VAL A 46 -19.43 -10.90 -16.03
N ARG A 47 -19.17 -9.60 -16.10
CA ARG A 47 -18.29 -8.99 -17.09
C ARG A 47 -16.82 -9.21 -16.74
N CYS A 48 -16.46 -9.01 -15.48
CA CYS A 48 -15.13 -9.37 -15.00
C CYS A 48 -15.06 -9.58 -13.48
N ILE A 49 -14.09 -10.40 -13.08
CA ILE A 49 -13.57 -10.44 -11.71
C ILE A 49 -12.30 -9.61 -11.70
N TYR A 50 -12.18 -8.69 -10.74
CA TYR A 50 -10.96 -7.91 -10.59
C TYR A 50 -10.48 -7.83 -9.15
N LEU A 51 -9.16 -7.79 -9.01
CA LEU A 51 -8.43 -7.41 -7.81
C LEU A 51 -7.87 -6.00 -8.02
N ASP A 52 -7.91 -5.18 -6.97
CA ASP A 52 -7.40 -3.81 -6.98
C ASP A 52 -6.69 -3.54 -5.65
N LEU A 53 -5.37 -3.49 -5.69
CA LEU A 53 -4.53 -3.13 -4.55
C LEU A 53 -4.53 -1.61 -4.41
N LEU A 54 -5.04 -1.13 -3.29
CA LEU A 54 -5.29 0.27 -3.02
C LEU A 54 -4.42 0.73 -1.85
N SER A 55 -3.80 1.90 -1.98
CA SER A 55 -3.25 2.62 -0.84
C SER A 55 -4.11 3.83 -0.48
N SER A 56 -3.91 4.33 0.73
CA SER A 56 -4.51 5.60 1.17
C SER A 56 -3.44 6.67 1.36
N TYR A 57 -3.73 7.90 0.97
CA TYR A 57 -2.85 9.05 1.21
C TYR A 57 -3.64 10.29 1.64
N ARG A 58 -2.98 11.23 2.32
CA ARG A 58 -3.55 12.53 2.70
C ARG A 58 -3.24 13.58 1.63
N GLU A 59 -4.24 14.37 1.29
CA GLU A 59 -4.14 15.49 0.36
C GLU A 59 -4.91 16.67 0.93
N GLU A 60 -4.36 17.89 0.85
CA GLU A 60 -5.13 19.10 1.12
C GLU A 60 -6.02 19.45 -0.07
N ASP A 61 -7.30 19.69 0.19
CA ASP A 61 -8.18 20.24 -0.84
C ASP A 61 -7.96 21.75 -1.05
N HIS A 62 -8.65 22.31 -2.04
CA HIS A 62 -8.59 23.75 -2.36
C HIS A 62 -9.00 24.70 -1.22
N THR A 63 -9.54 24.17 -0.11
CA THR A 63 -9.89 24.94 1.09
C THR A 63 -8.86 24.78 2.22
N GLY A 64 -7.78 24.02 1.99
CA GLY A 64 -6.75 23.70 2.98
C GLY A 64 -7.18 22.61 3.97
N ARG A 65 -8.25 21.87 3.68
CA ARG A 65 -8.69 20.76 4.54
C ARG A 65 -8.04 19.47 4.09
N LEU A 66 -7.42 18.76 5.05
CA LEU A 66 -6.87 17.42 4.81
C LEU A 66 -7.99 16.42 4.53
N GLN A 67 -7.81 15.66 3.44
CA GLN A 67 -8.70 14.60 2.99
C GLN A 67 -7.91 13.32 2.78
N GLN A 68 -8.52 12.18 3.08
CA GLN A 68 -7.98 10.89 2.67
C GLN A 68 -8.43 10.60 1.23
N ARG A 69 -7.49 10.14 0.43
CA ARG A 69 -7.66 9.69 -0.96
C ARG A 69 -7.19 8.26 -1.09
N GLN A 70 -7.67 7.57 -2.12
CA GLN A 70 -7.21 6.24 -2.47
C GLN A 70 -6.53 6.28 -3.83
N PHE A 71 -5.48 5.48 -3.99
CA PHE A 71 -4.79 5.29 -5.26
C PHE A 71 -4.73 3.79 -5.59
N SER A 72 -5.02 3.43 -6.85
CA SER A 72 -4.89 2.06 -7.35
C SER A 72 -3.43 1.80 -7.69
N LEU A 73 -2.75 1.03 -6.85
CA LEU A 73 -1.36 0.63 -7.03
C LEU A 73 -1.24 -0.41 -8.14
N HIS A 74 -2.13 -1.40 -8.13
CA HIS A 74 -2.14 -2.48 -9.11
C HIS A 74 -3.56 -3.03 -9.24
N ARG A 75 -4.06 -3.08 -10.47
CA ARG A 75 -5.33 -3.74 -10.80
C ARG A 75 -5.08 -4.92 -11.73
N MET A 76 -5.65 -6.07 -11.38
CA MET A 76 -5.58 -7.30 -12.15
C MET A 76 -6.99 -7.81 -12.44
N ASN A 77 -7.27 -8.16 -13.69
CA ASN A 77 -8.48 -8.90 -14.06
C ASN A 77 -8.15 -10.41 -14.04
N ILE A 78 -9.08 -11.24 -13.54
CA ILE A 78 -8.85 -12.68 -13.40
C ILE A 78 -9.62 -13.48 -14.43
N ASP A 79 -10.90 -13.17 -14.61
CA ASP A 79 -11.73 -13.80 -15.62
C ASP A 79 -12.75 -12.78 -16.16
N GLU A 80 -13.16 -12.97 -17.40
CA GLU A 80 -13.99 -12.03 -18.15
C GLU A 80 -15.11 -12.74 -18.91
N ASN A 81 -16.32 -12.16 -18.86
CA ASN A 81 -17.51 -12.59 -19.60
C ASN A 81 -17.92 -14.05 -19.36
N PHE A 82 -18.47 -14.33 -18.18
CA PHE A 82 -19.05 -15.64 -17.86
C PHE A 82 -20.40 -15.50 -17.16
N SER A 83 -21.23 -16.54 -17.27
CA SER A 83 -22.47 -16.64 -16.52
C SER A 83 -22.21 -17.39 -15.22
N LEU A 84 -22.60 -16.79 -14.10
CA LEU A 84 -22.63 -17.43 -12.77
C LEU A 84 -24.07 -17.86 -12.47
N ALA A 85 -24.33 -19.16 -12.46
CA ALA A 85 -25.66 -19.71 -12.23
C ALA A 85 -26.13 -19.51 -10.79
N ALA A 86 -27.45 -19.53 -10.56
CA ALA A 86 -28.03 -19.38 -9.24
C ALA A 86 -27.49 -20.45 -8.25
N GLY A 87 -26.92 -19.99 -7.13
CA GLY A 87 -26.31 -20.84 -6.11
C GLY A 87 -25.02 -21.57 -6.50
N GLU A 88 -24.49 -21.37 -7.71
CA GLU A 88 -23.23 -21.95 -8.16
C GLU A 88 -22.05 -21.45 -7.32
N GLU A 89 -21.05 -22.29 -7.10
CA GLU A 89 -19.80 -21.91 -6.44
C GLU A 89 -18.63 -22.11 -7.39
N ILE A 90 -17.83 -21.07 -7.60
CA ILE A 90 -16.65 -21.07 -8.47
C ILE A 90 -15.47 -20.52 -7.66
N VAL A 91 -14.28 -21.08 -7.89
CA VAL A 91 -13.05 -20.66 -7.24
C VAL A 91 -11.99 -20.32 -8.29
N PHE A 92 -11.31 -19.20 -8.09
CA PHE A 92 -10.19 -18.76 -8.92
C PHE A 92 -8.97 -18.50 -8.04
N ASP A 93 -7.86 -19.17 -8.33
CA ASP A 93 -6.58 -18.86 -7.68
C ASP A 93 -5.99 -17.57 -8.28
N PHE A 94 -5.27 -16.82 -7.47
CA PHE A 94 -4.57 -15.62 -7.94
C PHE A 94 -3.17 -15.48 -7.33
N GLU A 95 -2.32 -14.81 -8.09
CA GLU A 95 -1.04 -14.27 -7.66
C GLU A 95 -0.98 -12.82 -8.12
N LEU A 96 -0.85 -11.88 -7.19
CA LEU A 96 -0.86 -10.44 -7.45
C LEU A 96 0.43 -9.81 -6.96
N GLU A 97 1.21 -9.23 -7.88
CA GLU A 97 2.40 -8.46 -7.54
C GLU A 97 2.05 -7.25 -6.67
N VAL A 98 2.80 -7.05 -5.58
CA VAL A 98 2.74 -5.86 -4.74
C VAL A 98 3.84 -4.91 -5.20
N PRO A 99 3.51 -3.80 -5.88
CA PRO A 99 4.51 -2.92 -6.47
C PRO A 99 5.49 -2.39 -5.42
N TRP A 100 6.74 -2.17 -5.81
CA TRP A 100 7.77 -1.54 -4.95
C TRP A 100 7.32 -0.20 -4.37
N ILE A 101 6.52 0.55 -5.13
CA ILE A 101 5.99 1.85 -4.70
C ILE A 101 4.88 1.75 -3.63
N SER A 102 4.48 0.54 -3.23
CA SER A 102 3.51 0.35 -2.16
C SER A 102 4.05 0.91 -0.84
N PRO A 103 3.28 1.73 -0.10
CA PRO A 103 3.70 2.22 1.20
C PRO A 103 3.81 1.05 2.17
N VAL A 104 4.81 1.10 3.04
CA VAL A 104 4.97 0.16 4.16
C VAL A 104 3.84 0.38 5.15
N SER A 105 3.24 -0.69 5.66
CA SER A 105 2.23 -0.59 6.70
C SER A 105 2.85 -0.04 7.98
N PHE A 106 2.48 1.19 8.32
CA PHE A 106 2.97 1.88 9.50
C PHE A 106 1.86 2.76 10.07
N GLY A 107 1.54 2.56 11.35
CA GLY A 107 0.47 3.30 12.02
C GLY A 107 -0.92 3.06 11.37
N PRO A 108 -1.75 4.10 11.17
CA PRO A 108 -3.16 3.96 10.76
C PRO A 108 -3.40 3.95 9.24
N PHE A 109 -2.34 3.89 8.42
CA PHE A 109 -2.46 3.96 6.96
C PHE A 109 -2.35 2.59 6.33
N ASP A 110 -3.47 2.13 5.78
CA ASP A 110 -3.62 0.77 5.31
C ASP A 110 -3.47 0.68 3.79
N VAL A 111 -2.78 -0.37 3.34
CA VAL A 111 -2.96 -0.94 2.00
C VAL A 111 -4.12 -1.93 2.05
N ARG A 112 -4.96 -1.94 1.02
CA ARG A 112 -6.14 -2.80 0.95
C ARG A 112 -6.22 -3.53 -0.38
N LEU A 113 -6.49 -4.81 -0.34
CA LEU A 113 -6.89 -5.56 -1.52
C LEU A 113 -8.40 -5.47 -1.66
N ARG A 114 -8.89 -4.91 -2.75
CA ARG A 114 -10.32 -4.89 -3.08
C ARG A 114 -10.60 -5.89 -4.18
N THR A 115 -11.59 -6.74 -3.93
CA THR A 115 -12.08 -7.71 -4.91
C THR A 115 -13.48 -7.32 -5.32
N GLY A 116 -13.74 -7.28 -6.62
CA GLY A 116 -15.04 -6.91 -7.17
C GLY A 116 -15.49 -7.84 -8.28
N LEU A 117 -16.81 -8.03 -8.35
CA LEU A 117 -17.47 -8.63 -9.50
C LEU A 117 -18.22 -7.54 -10.25
N ASP A 118 -17.81 -7.27 -11.49
CA ASP A 118 -18.57 -6.40 -12.38
C ASP A 118 -19.73 -7.20 -12.98
N ILE A 119 -20.96 -6.90 -12.59
CA ILE A 119 -22.16 -7.64 -13.02
C ILE A 119 -23.02 -6.75 -13.91
N GLU A 120 -23.43 -7.26 -15.07
CA GLU A 120 -24.17 -6.45 -16.04
C GLU A 120 -25.48 -5.91 -15.45
N LYS A 121 -25.58 -4.57 -15.35
CA LYS A 121 -26.78 -3.84 -14.89
C LYS A 121 -27.27 -4.23 -13.49
N ALA A 122 -26.37 -4.69 -12.63
CA ALA A 122 -26.61 -4.96 -11.22
C ALA A 122 -25.62 -4.17 -10.33
N LEU A 123 -25.83 -4.21 -9.01
CA LEU A 123 -24.89 -3.65 -8.06
C LEU A 123 -23.71 -4.62 -7.86
N ASP A 124 -22.49 -4.17 -8.10
CA ASP A 124 -21.28 -4.99 -8.01
C ASP A 124 -21.01 -5.47 -6.56
N PRO A 125 -21.00 -6.80 -6.32
CA PRO A 125 -20.47 -7.38 -5.10
C PRO A 125 -19.01 -6.99 -4.91
N LYS A 126 -18.64 -6.66 -3.66
CA LYS A 126 -17.27 -6.29 -3.31
C LYS A 126 -16.86 -6.86 -1.96
N ASN A 127 -15.58 -7.19 -1.85
CA ASN A 127 -14.89 -7.55 -0.62
C ASN A 127 -13.59 -6.72 -0.53
N SER A 128 -13.13 -6.47 0.70
CA SER A 128 -11.92 -5.68 0.92
C SER A 128 -11.21 -6.18 2.16
N ASP A 129 -9.93 -6.50 2.00
CA ASP A 129 -9.05 -7.01 3.04
C ASP A 129 -7.89 -6.04 3.24
N VAL A 130 -7.51 -5.83 4.50
CA VAL A 130 -6.32 -5.03 4.84
C VAL A 130 -5.08 -5.90 4.64
N ILE A 131 -4.07 -5.34 4.00
CA ILE A 131 -2.78 -5.99 3.74
C ILE A 131 -1.70 -5.29 4.57
N GLU A 132 -0.96 -6.08 5.34
CA GLU A 132 0.26 -5.63 5.99
C GLU A 132 1.42 -5.67 4.99
N VAL A 133 1.87 -4.50 4.53
CA VAL A 133 3.01 -4.38 3.63
C VAL A 133 4.28 -4.19 4.45
N LEU A 134 5.17 -5.17 4.41
CA LEU A 134 6.47 -5.12 5.08
C LEU A 134 7.48 -4.30 4.26
N PRO A 135 8.46 -3.67 4.93
CA PRO A 135 9.57 -3.03 4.24
C PRO A 135 10.40 -4.06 3.47
N ASP A 136 10.76 -3.70 2.25
CA ASP A 136 12.11 -3.75 1.68
C ASP A 136 13.27 -4.21 2.60
N PRO A 137 14.25 -4.96 2.08
CA PRO A 137 15.53 -5.13 2.78
C PRO A 137 16.29 -3.81 3.02
N ALA A 138 16.40 -2.91 2.04
CA ALA A 138 17.15 -1.67 2.20
C ALA A 138 16.47 -0.70 3.18
N THR A 139 15.15 -0.53 3.07
CA THR A 139 14.38 0.29 4.04
C THR A 139 14.37 -0.28 5.44
N GLU A 140 14.21 -1.59 5.62
CA GLU A 140 14.31 -2.20 6.94
C GLU A 140 15.66 -1.89 7.59
N GLN A 141 16.76 -2.08 6.86
CA GLN A 141 18.10 -1.80 7.36
C GLN A 141 18.33 -0.33 7.72
N VAL A 142 17.85 0.61 6.89
CA VAL A 142 17.98 2.04 7.19
C VAL A 142 17.15 2.45 8.40
N MET A 143 15.91 1.96 8.54
CA MET A 143 15.07 2.26 9.69
C MET A 143 15.66 1.68 10.99
N LEU A 144 16.15 0.43 10.95
CA LEU A 144 16.89 -0.16 12.08
C LEU A 144 18.16 0.61 12.42
N ALA A 145 18.89 1.10 11.42
CA ALA A 145 20.08 1.93 11.64
C ALA A 145 19.74 3.25 12.35
N PHE A 146 18.60 3.89 12.03
CA PHE A 146 18.12 5.05 12.78
C PHE A 146 17.80 4.68 14.24
N GLU A 147 17.08 3.58 14.47
CA GLU A 147 16.73 3.10 15.82
C GLU A 147 17.98 2.77 16.65
N ASP A 148 18.99 2.13 16.05
CA ASP A 148 20.27 1.80 16.68
C ASP A 148 21.08 3.06 17.08
N LEU A 149 20.93 4.15 16.32
CA LEU A 149 21.48 5.47 16.68
C LEU A 149 20.64 6.20 17.73
N GLY A 150 19.54 5.59 18.20
CA GLY A 150 18.67 6.13 19.24
C GLY A 150 17.59 7.08 18.72
N PHE A 151 17.36 7.15 17.41
CA PHE A 151 16.19 7.83 16.86
C PHE A 151 14.93 7.02 17.14
N GLN A 152 13.80 7.70 17.31
CA GLN A 152 12.51 7.09 17.61
C GLN A 152 11.44 7.67 16.70
N HIS A 153 10.54 6.82 16.22
CA HIS A 153 9.41 7.26 15.42
C HIS A 153 8.47 8.18 16.23
N GLN A 154 8.06 9.28 15.60
CA GLN A 154 6.98 10.12 16.09
C GLN A 154 5.63 9.39 15.97
N PRO A 155 4.61 9.76 16.78
CA PRO A 155 3.30 9.10 16.77
C PRO A 155 2.60 9.09 15.42
N ASP A 156 2.94 10.04 14.56
CA ASP A 156 2.30 10.25 13.27
C ASP A 156 3.26 9.95 12.10
N SER A 157 4.38 9.27 12.37
CA SER A 157 5.31 8.75 11.35
C SER A 157 4.63 7.76 10.38
N GLY A 158 5.21 7.59 9.19
CA GLY A 158 4.77 6.62 8.18
C GLY A 158 3.58 7.07 7.34
N GLN A 159 3.22 8.36 7.36
CA GLN A 159 2.10 8.85 6.58
C GLN A 159 2.40 8.85 5.09
N SER A 160 1.41 8.49 4.28
CA SER A 160 1.40 8.79 2.86
C SER A 160 0.80 10.18 2.63
N VAL A 161 1.58 11.12 2.09
CA VAL A 161 1.19 12.52 1.89
C VAL A 161 1.36 12.93 0.43
N ALA A 162 0.37 13.61 -0.12
CA ALA A 162 0.38 14.11 -1.49
C ALA A 162 1.58 15.03 -1.72
N MET A 163 2.46 14.63 -2.63
CA MET A 163 3.69 15.36 -2.94
C MET A 163 4.16 14.98 -4.35
N PRO A 164 4.53 15.95 -5.20
CA PRO A 164 5.14 15.66 -6.50
C PRO A 164 6.40 14.80 -6.33
N ASN A 165 6.52 13.76 -7.16
CA ASN A 165 7.63 12.83 -7.15
C ASN A 165 7.75 12.17 -8.53
N ASP A 166 8.85 11.45 -8.73
CA ASP A 166 9.18 10.81 -10.02
C ASP A 166 8.87 9.30 -10.04
N VAL A 167 8.15 8.79 -9.03
CA VAL A 167 7.93 7.33 -8.80
C VAL A 167 6.53 6.84 -9.19
N GLY A 168 5.75 7.66 -9.89
CA GLY A 168 4.51 7.24 -10.56
C GLY A 168 3.26 7.16 -9.68
N VAL A 169 3.32 7.68 -8.45
CA VAL A 169 2.18 7.80 -7.53
C VAL A 169 2.01 9.25 -7.06
N PRO A 170 0.82 9.69 -6.63
CA PRO A 170 0.58 11.10 -6.28
C PRO A 170 1.05 11.48 -4.85
N TYR A 171 1.76 10.60 -4.15
CA TYR A 171 2.16 10.78 -2.76
C TYR A 171 3.53 10.17 -2.49
N VAL A 172 4.14 10.53 -1.37
CA VAL A 172 5.28 9.81 -0.79
C VAL A 172 4.95 9.33 0.61
N GLN A 173 5.68 8.33 1.10
CA GLN A 173 5.62 7.95 2.50
C GLN A 173 6.74 8.66 3.28
N ILE A 174 6.36 9.32 4.37
CA ILE A 174 7.27 10.10 5.23
C ILE A 174 7.35 9.44 6.60
N PHE A 175 8.56 9.10 7.04
CA PHE A 175 8.85 8.67 8.40
C PHE A 175 9.41 9.84 9.19
N LEU A 176 8.79 10.12 10.32
CA LEU A 176 9.15 11.23 11.19
C LEU A 176 9.86 10.65 12.41
N MET A 177 11.09 11.09 12.68
CA MET A 177 11.89 10.54 13.77
C MET A 177 12.56 11.63 14.60
N ASP A 178 12.53 11.47 15.92
CA ASP A 178 13.24 12.32 16.87
C ASP A 178 14.48 11.64 17.41
N GLY A 179 15.57 12.37 17.58
CA GLY A 179 16.82 11.83 18.10
C GLY A 179 17.85 12.90 18.45
N LEU A 180 19.10 12.49 18.55
CA LEU A 180 20.23 13.39 18.83
C LEU A 180 21.21 13.37 17.66
N LEU A 181 21.54 14.56 17.14
CA LEU A 181 22.64 14.75 16.19
C LEU A 181 23.71 15.62 16.83
N ARG A 182 24.93 15.09 16.96
CA ARG A 182 26.05 15.75 17.68
C ARG A 182 25.68 16.21 19.10
N GLY A 183 24.77 15.48 19.77
CA GLY A 183 24.29 15.78 21.11
C GLY A 183 23.16 16.82 21.19
N TYR A 184 22.69 17.35 20.06
CA TYR A 184 21.57 18.28 20.00
C TYR A 184 20.29 17.55 19.56
N PRO A 185 19.13 17.81 20.20
CA PRO A 185 17.85 17.30 19.75
C PRO A 185 17.52 17.74 18.33
N VAL A 186 17.12 16.79 17.50
CA VAL A 186 16.68 17.02 16.12
C VAL A 186 15.45 16.17 15.81
N SER A 187 14.63 16.68 14.89
CA SER A 187 13.57 15.92 14.23
C SER A 187 13.94 15.76 12.76
N LEU A 188 13.73 14.58 12.19
CA LEU A 188 14.07 14.27 10.81
C LEU A 188 12.82 13.81 10.06
N ASP A 189 12.70 14.30 8.82
CA ASP A 189 11.70 13.86 7.86
C ASP A 189 12.41 12.94 6.85
N ILE A 190 12.02 11.67 6.82
CA ILE A 190 12.66 10.64 5.99
C ILE A 190 11.66 10.19 4.92
N VAL A 191 11.93 10.55 3.67
CA VAL A 191 11.18 10.09 2.51
C VAL A 191 11.87 8.88 1.91
N VAL A 192 11.10 7.83 1.64
CA VAL A 192 11.59 6.58 1.03
C VAL A 192 10.98 6.40 -0.35
N MET A 193 11.82 6.14 -1.34
CA MET A 193 11.42 5.76 -2.70
C MET A 193 12.05 4.42 -3.04
N ALA A 194 11.21 3.41 -3.20
CA ALA A 194 11.66 2.02 -3.33
C ALA A 194 11.65 1.55 -4.78
N HIS A 195 12.67 0.78 -5.13
CA HIS A 195 12.83 0.15 -6.43
C HIS A 195 13.37 -1.27 -6.25
N GLU A 196 13.28 -2.07 -7.32
CA GLU A 196 13.76 -3.45 -7.32
C GLU A 196 15.24 -3.59 -6.98
N ALA A 197 16.08 -2.66 -7.46
CA ALA A 197 17.53 -2.73 -7.23
C ALA A 197 17.98 -2.04 -5.93
N ALA A 198 17.23 -1.05 -5.44
CA ALA A 198 17.63 -0.18 -4.33
C ALA A 198 16.45 0.59 -3.74
N ALA A 199 16.66 1.20 -2.57
CA ALA A 199 15.81 2.26 -2.06
C ALA A 199 16.59 3.58 -1.96
N ASP A 200 15.96 4.66 -2.43
CA ASP A 200 16.45 6.02 -2.32
C ASP A 200 15.82 6.70 -1.09
N PHE A 201 16.66 7.38 -0.33
CA PHE A 201 16.28 8.07 0.90
C PHE A 201 16.55 9.57 0.75
N GLN A 202 15.59 10.37 1.18
CA GLN A 202 15.79 11.79 1.42
C GLN A 202 15.54 12.07 2.89
N VAL A 203 16.55 12.58 3.59
CA VAL A 203 16.50 12.90 5.00
C VAL A 203 16.62 14.41 5.14
N GLU A 204 15.56 15.05 5.57
CA GLU A 204 15.52 16.49 5.80
C GLU A 204 15.59 16.80 7.31
N LEU A 205 16.33 17.85 7.64
CA LEU A 205 16.29 18.49 8.96
C LEU A 205 15.39 19.73 8.86
N PRO A 206 14.10 19.67 9.29
CA PRO A 206 13.16 20.75 9.09
C PRO A 206 13.66 22.07 9.69
N GLY A 207 13.48 23.16 8.95
CA GLY A 207 13.88 24.51 9.37
C GLY A 207 15.37 24.84 9.20
N ALA A 208 16.25 23.85 8.99
CA ALA A 208 17.66 24.08 8.66
C ALA A 208 17.91 24.19 7.15
N GLY A 209 16.97 23.73 6.32
CA GLY A 209 17.11 23.69 4.85
C GLY A 209 18.21 22.75 4.36
N ARG A 210 18.63 21.80 5.20
CA ARG A 210 19.64 20.78 4.88
C ARG A 210 18.92 19.47 4.56
N MET A 211 19.32 18.85 3.44
CA MET A 211 18.77 17.59 2.97
C MET A 211 19.93 16.67 2.59
N LEU A 212 19.92 15.47 3.16
CA LEU A 212 20.79 14.36 2.78
C LEU A 212 20.04 13.46 1.82
N ARG A 213 20.69 13.04 0.72
CA ARG A 213 20.15 12.06 -0.22
C ARG A 213 21.15 10.93 -0.40
N PHE A 214 20.68 9.70 -0.30
CA PHE A 214 21.50 8.51 -0.52
C PHE A 214 20.65 7.35 -1.02
N SER A 215 21.31 6.34 -1.58
CA SER A 215 20.67 5.14 -2.11
C SER A 215 21.32 3.92 -1.46
N VAL A 216 20.50 2.93 -1.08
CA VAL A 216 20.96 1.66 -0.51
C VAL A 216 20.46 0.53 -1.39
N PRO A 217 21.35 -0.25 -2.04
CA PRO A 217 20.94 -1.43 -2.81
C PRO A 217 20.29 -2.49 -1.92
N GLN A 218 19.28 -3.20 -2.44
CA GLN A 218 18.50 -4.18 -1.66
C GLN A 218 19.37 -5.28 -1.03
N GLU A 219 20.42 -5.71 -1.74
CA GLU A 219 21.30 -6.82 -1.31
C GLU A 219 22.56 -6.36 -0.57
N THR A 220 22.71 -5.05 -0.31
CA THR A 220 23.90 -4.51 0.36
C THR A 220 23.64 -4.28 1.85
N PRO A 221 24.51 -4.78 2.75
CA PRO A 221 24.43 -4.48 4.17
C PRO A 221 24.56 -2.97 4.43
N PHE A 222 23.70 -2.43 5.30
CA PHE A 222 23.75 -1.04 5.75
C PHE A 222 23.57 -0.99 7.27
N ALA A 223 24.55 -0.45 7.98
CA ALA A 223 24.57 -0.43 9.44
C ALA A 223 24.49 0.99 10.01
N ALA A 224 24.23 1.08 11.33
CA ALA A 224 24.20 2.34 12.06
C ALA A 224 25.46 3.21 11.86
N ALA A 225 26.63 2.59 11.73
CA ALA A 225 27.89 3.32 11.48
C ALA A 225 27.92 4.00 10.10
N ASP A 226 27.34 3.36 9.07
CA ASP A 226 27.24 3.94 7.73
C ASP A 226 26.32 5.16 7.75
N LEU A 227 25.17 5.04 8.40
CA LEU A 227 24.23 6.14 8.60
C LEU A 227 24.84 7.28 9.40
N GLN A 228 25.53 6.98 10.49
CA GLN A 228 26.17 7.97 11.34
C GLN A 228 27.15 8.84 10.54
N ASN A 229 28.00 8.22 9.72
CA ASN A 229 28.93 8.94 8.85
C ASN A 229 28.19 9.89 7.89
N LEU A 230 27.11 9.42 7.25
CA LEU A 230 26.30 10.25 6.35
C LEU A 230 25.66 11.45 7.05
N LEU A 231 25.06 11.23 8.22
CA LEU A 231 24.43 12.28 9.02
C LEU A 231 25.46 13.32 9.48
N GLU A 232 26.63 12.88 9.96
CA GLU A 232 27.68 13.76 10.46
C GLU A 232 28.36 14.58 9.36
N GLU A 233 28.56 14.02 8.17
CA GLU A 233 29.20 14.71 7.05
C GLU A 233 28.29 15.76 6.40
N GLN A 234 26.99 15.45 6.27
CA GLN A 234 26.09 16.22 5.40
C GLN A 234 25.04 17.04 6.16
N LEU A 235 24.64 16.62 7.36
CA LEU A 235 23.65 17.33 8.18
C LEU A 235 24.27 17.97 9.44
N GLY A 236 25.48 17.54 9.84
CA GLY A 236 26.19 18.00 11.04
C GLY A 236 26.71 19.43 11.03
#